data_AF-A0A3S4GPP2-F1
#
_entry.id   AF-A0A3S4GPP2-F1
#
_cell.length_a   1.000
_cell.length_b   1.000
_cell.length_c   1.000
_cell.angle_alpha   90.00
_cell.angle_beta   90.00
_cell.angle_gamma   90.00
#
_symmetry.space_group_name_H-M   'P 1'
#
loop_
_entity.id
_entity.type
_entity.pdbx_description
1 polymer ?
#
loop_
_entity_poly.entity_id
_entity_poly.type
_entity_poly.pdbx_seq_one_letter_code
_entity_poly.pdbx_strand_id
1 'polypeptide(L)'
;MGELDAGAAQPARQTAAERSRLRRGKPLKFSLLYNTSDQNKQQAIAAASMWKKNLGADVTLRNQEWKTSLESRHQGQFDVARATWCGDYNEPSAFLNLALSNSSNNTLFYKSARFDALMADSLRATDAAARARVYQQAEAQLDKDSALVPVYYRVSARLIKPTVGVSPVKIRSTIST
;
A
#
# COMPACT_ATOMS: atom_id res chain seq x y z
N MET A 1 -39.47 -6.32 10.65
CA MET A 1 -38.36 -5.49 11.14
C MET A 1 -37.09 -6.09 10.54
N GLY A 2 -36.67 -5.55 9.39
CA GLY A 2 -35.65 -6.13 8.53
C GLY A 2 -34.24 -5.74 8.93
N GLU A 3 -33.34 -6.71 8.73
CA GLU A 3 -31.91 -6.65 8.39
C GLU A 3 -31.14 -5.36 8.62
N LEU A 4 -30.09 -5.47 9.43
CA LEU A 4 -28.84 -4.75 9.21
C LEU A 4 -27.74 -5.79 9.03
N ASP A 5 -27.52 -6.11 7.76
CA ASP A 5 -26.46 -6.96 7.26
C ASP A 5 -25.12 -6.23 7.46
N ALA A 6 -24.42 -6.59 8.53
CA ALA A 6 -23.06 -6.10 8.80
C ALA A 6 -22.08 -6.87 7.92
N GLY A 7 -22.03 -6.49 6.64
CA GLY A 7 -21.00 -6.89 5.69
C GLY A 7 -19.63 -6.41 6.15
N ALA A 8 -18.99 -7.18 7.03
CA ALA A 8 -17.63 -6.96 7.47
C ALA A 8 -16.68 -7.17 6.27
N ALA A 9 -16.29 -6.08 5.61
CA ALA A 9 -15.14 -6.07 4.72
C ALA A 9 -13.90 -6.40 5.55
N GLN A 10 -13.52 -7.68 5.53
CA GLN A 10 -12.30 -8.17 6.15
C GLN A 10 -11.11 -7.59 5.36
N PRO A 11 -10.12 -6.96 6.01
CA PRO A 11 -8.82 -6.76 5.37
C PRO A 11 -8.32 -8.12 4.90
N ALA A 12 -7.55 -8.19 3.81
CA ALA A 12 -7.10 -9.39 3.09
C ALA A 12 -6.35 -10.45 3.94
N ARG A 13 -7.00 -10.96 4.98
CA ARG A 13 -6.78 -12.28 5.55
C ARG A 13 -7.16 -13.21 4.43
N GLN A 14 -6.17 -13.74 3.73
CA GLN A 14 -6.34 -14.90 2.85
C GLN A 14 -7.37 -15.81 3.50
N THR A 15 -8.54 -15.89 2.87
CA THR A 15 -9.68 -16.61 3.43
C THR A 15 -9.24 -18.06 3.67
N ALA A 16 -9.86 -18.75 4.65
CA ALA A 16 -9.56 -20.17 4.87
C ALA A 16 -9.72 -21.00 3.57
N ALA A 17 -10.59 -20.53 2.66
CA ALA A 17 -10.76 -21.06 1.31
C ALA A 17 -9.54 -20.84 0.38
N GLU A 18 -8.90 -19.67 0.40
CA GLU A 18 -7.68 -19.39 -0.37
C GLU A 18 -6.47 -20.16 0.17
N ARG A 19 -6.30 -20.22 1.50
CA ARG A 19 -5.29 -21.07 2.14
C ARG A 19 -5.49 -22.55 1.82
N SER A 20 -6.73 -23.01 1.77
CA SER A 20 -7.11 -24.36 1.35
C SER A 20 -6.89 -24.60 -0.17
N ARG A 21 -7.01 -23.57 -1.02
CA ARG A 21 -6.72 -23.66 -2.46
C ARG A 21 -5.21 -23.81 -2.73
N LEU A 22 -4.37 -23.04 -2.03
CA LEU A 22 -2.91 -23.21 -2.08
C LEU A 22 -2.49 -24.64 -1.67
N ARG A 23 -3.13 -25.20 -0.64
CA ARG A 23 -2.86 -26.57 -0.15
C ARG A 23 -3.26 -27.68 -1.12
N ARG A 24 -4.09 -27.41 -2.13
CA ARG A 24 -4.61 -28.41 -3.10
C ARG A 24 -3.88 -28.39 -4.45
N GLY A 25 -2.72 -27.75 -4.54
CA GLY A 25 -1.89 -27.72 -5.75
C GLY A 25 -2.50 -26.96 -6.94
N LYS A 26 -3.58 -26.19 -6.72
CA LYS A 26 -4.15 -25.31 -7.76
C LYS A 26 -3.45 -23.95 -7.70
N PRO A 27 -2.93 -23.42 -8.83
CA PRO A 27 -2.22 -22.17 -8.84
C PRO A 27 -3.13 -21.02 -8.38
N LEU A 28 -2.62 -20.17 -7.50
CA LEU A 28 -3.28 -18.94 -7.07
C LEU A 28 -3.48 -18.04 -8.29
N LYS A 29 -4.72 -17.62 -8.57
CA LYS A 29 -5.05 -16.75 -9.72
C LYS A 29 -5.54 -15.40 -9.23
N PHE A 30 -4.95 -14.32 -9.73
CA PHE A 30 -5.38 -12.96 -9.43
C PHE A 30 -4.94 -11.98 -10.52
N SER A 31 -5.51 -10.78 -10.49
CA SER A 31 -5.13 -9.69 -11.37
C SER A 31 -4.27 -8.63 -10.66
N LEU A 32 -3.26 -8.11 -11.38
CA LEU A 32 -2.46 -6.96 -10.96
C LEU A 32 -2.89 -5.74 -11.77
N LEU A 33 -3.60 -4.83 -11.12
CA LEU A 33 -3.96 -3.53 -11.67
C LEU A 33 -2.78 -2.56 -11.60
N TYR A 34 -2.50 -1.85 -12.68
CA TYR A 34 -1.56 -0.73 -12.69
C TYR A 34 -2.02 0.38 -13.63
N ASN A 35 -1.63 1.62 -13.33
CA ASN A 35 -1.92 2.75 -14.22
C ASN A 35 -0.95 2.75 -15.42
N THR A 36 -1.46 3.06 -16.61
CA THR A 36 -0.73 2.99 -17.89
C THR A 36 0.54 3.85 -17.87
N SER A 37 1.69 3.18 -17.98
CA SER A 37 3.03 3.73 -18.09
C SER A 37 4.00 2.61 -18.44
N ASP A 38 5.00 2.86 -19.28
CA ASP A 38 6.02 1.85 -19.62
C ASP A 38 6.77 1.37 -18.37
N GLN A 39 7.11 2.29 -17.46
CA GLN A 39 7.77 1.94 -16.20
C GLN A 39 6.91 0.99 -15.36
N ASN A 40 5.63 1.31 -15.18
CA ASN A 40 4.72 0.48 -14.39
C ASN A 40 4.47 -0.88 -15.06
N LYS A 41 4.39 -0.92 -16.39
CA LYS A 41 4.26 -2.17 -17.14
C LYS A 41 5.46 -3.09 -16.91
N GLN A 42 6.68 -2.56 -16.96
CA GLN A 42 7.89 -3.34 -16.69
C GLN A 42 7.91 -3.86 -15.25
N GLN A 43 7.54 -3.02 -14.27
CA GLN A 43 7.42 -3.44 -12.87
C GLN A 43 6.38 -4.55 -12.68
N ALA A 44 5.22 -4.43 -13.34
CA ALA A 44 4.15 -5.41 -13.25
C ALA A 44 4.54 -6.77 -13.88
N ILE A 45 5.24 -6.75 -15.02
CA ILE A 45 5.79 -7.96 -15.65
C ILE A 45 6.80 -8.64 -14.73
N ALA A 46 7.72 -7.88 -14.13
CA ALA A 46 8.70 -8.41 -13.19
C ALA A 46 8.03 -9.05 -11.97
N ALA A 47 7.05 -8.37 -11.37
CA ALA A 47 6.28 -8.90 -10.24
C ALA A 47 5.54 -10.19 -10.59
N ALA A 48 4.83 -10.23 -11.73
CA ALA A 48 4.15 -11.43 -12.21
C ALA A 48 5.11 -12.60 -12.42
N SER A 49 6.29 -12.36 -13.00
CA SER A 49 7.34 -13.36 -13.18
C SER A 49 7.86 -13.90 -11.85
N MET A 50 8.11 -13.01 -10.88
CA MET A 50 8.56 -13.40 -9.53
C MET A 50 7.49 -14.23 -8.79
N TRP A 51 6.22 -13.83 -8.85
CA TRP A 51 5.12 -14.59 -8.24
C TRP A 51 4.90 -15.95 -8.93
N LYS A 52 5.05 -16.02 -10.25
CA LYS A 52 4.99 -17.30 -10.97
C LYS A 52 6.12 -18.24 -10.54
N LYS A 53 7.35 -17.73 -10.50
CA LYS A 53 8.56 -18.50 -10.16
C LYS A 53 8.54 -18.97 -8.71
N ASN A 54 8.21 -18.09 -7.78
CA ASN A 54 8.38 -18.34 -6.34
C ASN A 54 7.12 -18.91 -5.67
N LEU A 55 5.93 -18.60 -6.20
CA LEU A 55 4.65 -18.99 -5.60
C LEU A 55 3.78 -19.87 -6.52
N GLY A 56 4.18 -20.06 -7.79
CA GLY A 56 3.38 -20.77 -8.78
C GLY A 56 2.12 -20.00 -9.23
N ALA A 57 1.99 -18.72 -8.86
CA ALA A 57 0.80 -17.92 -9.13
C ALA A 57 0.60 -17.61 -10.62
N ASP A 58 -0.65 -17.48 -11.04
CA ASP A 58 -1.09 -17.10 -12.38
C ASP A 58 -1.64 -15.66 -12.31
N VAL A 59 -0.85 -14.70 -12.78
CA VAL A 59 -1.10 -13.27 -12.56
C VAL A 59 -1.49 -12.60 -13.87
N THR A 60 -2.72 -12.09 -13.93
CA THR A 60 -3.22 -11.35 -15.09
C THR A 60 -2.93 -9.86 -14.94
N LEU A 61 -2.16 -9.28 -15.86
CA LEU A 61 -1.85 -7.86 -15.86
C LEU A 61 -3.03 -7.05 -16.44
N ARG A 62 -3.51 -6.06 -15.69
CA ARG A 62 -4.59 -5.15 -16.12
C ARG A 62 -4.11 -3.71 -16.06
N ASN A 63 -4.14 -3.00 -17.18
CA ASN A 63 -3.81 -1.58 -17.22
C ASN A 63 -5.05 -0.71 -17.39
N GLN A 64 -5.03 0.47 -16.78
CA GLN A 64 -6.08 1.49 -16.91
C GLN A 64 -5.44 2.88 -17.02
N GLU A 65 -6.17 3.85 -17.60
CA GLU A 65 -5.83 5.27 -17.48
C GLU A 65 -5.81 5.67 -15.98
N TRP A 66 -5.03 6.70 -15.64
CA TRP A 66 -4.79 7.09 -14.25
C TRP A 66 -6.07 7.35 -13.45
N LYS A 67 -7.01 8.14 -13.98
CA LYS A 67 -8.25 8.47 -13.26
C LYS A 67 -9.10 7.22 -13.04
N THR A 68 -9.25 6.38 -14.07
CA THR A 68 -9.98 5.12 -13.98
C THR A 68 -9.34 4.16 -12.96
N SER A 69 -8.01 4.14 -12.89
CA SER A 69 -7.28 3.32 -11.91
C SER A 69 -7.48 3.80 -10.48
N LEU A 70 -7.53 5.12 -10.25
CA LEU A 70 -7.86 5.68 -8.94
C LEU A 70 -9.28 5.29 -8.51
N GLU A 71 -10.26 5.46 -9.40
CA GLU A 71 -11.65 5.10 -9.13
C GLU A 71 -11.80 3.60 -8.83
N SER A 72 -11.20 2.74 -9.65
CA SER A 72 -11.22 1.29 -9.45
C SER A 72 -10.63 0.91 -8.08
N ARG A 73 -9.57 1.62 -7.65
CA ARG A 73 -8.96 1.43 -6.32
C ARG A 73 -9.87 1.90 -5.19
N HIS A 74 -10.55 3.04 -5.34
CA HIS A 74 -11.50 3.51 -4.32
C HIS A 74 -12.77 2.63 -4.22
N GLN A 75 -13.17 2.00 -5.33
CA GLN A 75 -14.33 1.11 -5.38
C GLN A 75 -14.00 -0.35 -5.03
N GLY A 76 -12.73 -0.68 -4.77
CA GLY A 76 -12.31 -2.05 -4.44
C GLY A 76 -12.35 -3.02 -5.62
N GLN A 77 -12.32 -2.52 -6.85
CA GLN A 77 -12.43 -3.32 -8.08
C GLN A 77 -11.06 -3.85 -8.56
N PHE A 78 -10.31 -4.48 -7.65
CA PHE A 78 -9.00 -5.07 -7.94
C PHE A 78 -8.68 -6.18 -6.94
N ASP A 79 -7.81 -7.12 -7.33
CA ASP A 79 -7.24 -8.09 -6.39
C ASP A 79 -5.95 -7.53 -5.78
N VAL A 80 -5.02 -7.10 -6.64
CA VAL A 80 -3.80 -6.40 -6.27
C VAL A 80 -3.66 -5.16 -7.14
N ALA A 81 -3.28 -4.02 -6.56
CA ALA A 81 -3.03 -2.80 -7.30
C ALA A 81 -1.62 -2.27 -7.02
N ARG A 82 -0.91 -1.88 -8.08
CA ARG A 82 0.31 -1.09 -7.98
C ARG A 82 -0.07 0.29 -7.44
N ALA A 83 0.54 0.68 -6.33
CA ALA A 83 0.33 1.97 -5.69
C ALA A 83 1.63 2.74 -5.53
N THR A 84 1.51 4.04 -5.32
CA THR A 84 2.60 4.91 -4.88
C THR A 84 2.01 5.95 -3.96
N TRP A 85 2.75 6.32 -2.93
CA TRP A 85 2.44 7.44 -2.08
C TRP A 85 3.64 8.37 -1.98
N CYS A 86 3.37 9.67 -1.93
CA CYS A 86 4.34 10.70 -1.64
C CYS A 86 3.83 11.38 -0.38
N GLY A 87 4.65 11.47 0.67
CA GLY A 87 4.25 12.14 1.90
C GLY A 87 3.91 13.61 1.63
N ASP A 88 2.72 14.03 2.06
CA ASP A 88 2.24 15.41 1.89
C ASP A 88 3.01 16.40 2.77
N TYR A 89 3.62 15.90 3.86
CA TYR A 89 4.48 16.62 4.78
C TYR A 89 5.54 15.68 5.35
N ASN A 90 6.61 16.23 5.94
CA ASN A 90 7.76 15.46 6.42
C ASN A 90 7.56 14.88 7.83
N GLU A 91 6.60 13.97 7.98
CA GLU A 91 6.30 13.27 9.24
C GLU A 91 5.67 11.90 8.95
N PRO A 92 5.96 10.83 9.72
CA PRO A 92 5.47 9.47 9.43
C PRO A 92 3.94 9.33 9.28
N SER A 93 3.14 10.15 9.96
CA SER A 93 1.69 10.17 9.84
C SER A 93 1.22 10.50 8.43
N ALA A 94 2.03 11.22 7.63
CA ALA A 94 1.74 11.47 6.23
C ALA A 94 1.64 10.16 5.41
N PHE A 95 2.25 9.07 5.87
CA PHE A 95 2.14 7.74 5.27
C PHE A 95 1.18 6.82 6.05
N LEU A 96 1.30 6.80 7.38
CA LEU A 96 0.54 5.87 8.21
C LEU A 96 -0.97 6.15 8.22
N ASN A 97 -1.39 7.40 8.02
CA ASN A 97 -2.80 7.77 7.95
C ASN A 97 -3.53 7.14 6.74
N LEU A 98 -2.81 6.57 5.77
CA LEU A 98 -3.41 5.79 4.68
C LEU A 98 -4.10 4.52 5.17
N ALA A 99 -3.57 3.91 6.22
CA ALA A 99 -4.04 2.63 6.71
C ALA A 99 -5.05 2.78 7.87
N LEU A 100 -5.36 4.01 8.30
CA LEU A 100 -6.44 4.24 9.26
C LEU A 100 -7.76 3.71 8.70
N SER A 101 -8.53 3.03 9.55
CA SER A 101 -9.78 2.38 9.12
C SER A 101 -10.76 3.36 8.49
N ASN A 102 -10.86 4.59 8.99
CA ASN A 102 -11.81 5.60 8.51
C ASN A 102 -11.20 6.60 7.51
N SER A 103 -9.97 6.39 7.05
CA SER A 103 -9.31 7.29 6.11
C SER A 103 -9.93 7.20 4.72
N SER A 104 -10.27 8.34 4.12
CA SER A 104 -10.75 8.42 2.74
C SER A 104 -9.69 7.97 1.71
N ASN A 105 -8.41 8.02 2.10
CA ASN A 105 -7.29 7.58 1.29
C ASN A 105 -6.99 6.08 1.44
N ASN A 106 -7.73 5.37 2.31
CA ASN A 106 -7.55 3.94 2.54
C ASN A 106 -8.09 3.10 1.38
N THR A 107 -7.31 3.07 0.30
CA THR A 107 -7.52 2.17 -0.84
C THR A 107 -6.93 0.77 -0.61
N LEU A 108 -6.38 0.51 0.58
CA LEU A 108 -5.97 -0.84 1.01
C LEU A 108 -7.15 -1.65 1.55
N PHE A 109 -8.26 -0.96 1.90
CA PHE A 109 -9.38 -1.51 2.66
C PHE A 109 -8.93 -2.17 3.97
N TYR A 110 -7.80 -1.71 4.51
CA TYR A 110 -7.25 -2.23 5.75
C TYR A 110 -8.06 -1.71 6.94
N LYS A 111 -8.47 -2.60 7.84
CA LYS A 111 -9.24 -2.26 9.05
C LYS A 111 -8.61 -2.97 10.23
N SER A 112 -8.09 -2.20 11.19
CA SER A 112 -7.45 -2.78 12.38
C SER A 112 -7.60 -1.86 13.58
N ALA A 113 -8.40 -2.31 14.55
CA ALA A 113 -8.58 -1.59 15.81
C ALA A 113 -7.25 -1.38 16.54
N ARG A 114 -6.29 -2.31 16.41
CA ARG A 114 -4.96 -2.17 17.01
C ARG A 114 -4.16 -1.06 16.33
N PHE A 115 -4.17 -1.01 15.00
CA PHE A 115 -3.49 0.04 14.25
C PHE A 115 -4.12 1.41 14.54
N ASP A 116 -5.44 1.51 14.52
CA ASP A 116 -6.16 2.76 14.81
C ASP A 116 -5.85 3.27 16.22
N ALA A 117 -5.76 2.37 17.21
CA ALA A 117 -5.39 2.72 18.58
C ALA A 117 -3.95 3.27 18.66
N LEU A 118 -2.98 2.64 17.99
CA LEU A 118 -1.60 3.11 17.93
C LEU A 118 -1.52 4.50 17.28
N MET A 119 -2.25 4.72 16.19
CA MET A 119 -2.29 6.05 15.58
C MET A 119 -2.94 7.09 16.49
N ALA A 120 -3.96 6.73 17.26
CA ALA A 120 -4.53 7.62 18.28
C ALA A 120 -3.55 7.91 19.44
N ASP A 121 -2.73 6.92 19.85
CA ASP A 121 -1.67 7.10 20.85
C ASP A 121 -0.58 8.06 20.36
N SER A 122 -0.27 8.07 19.06
CA SER A 122 0.74 8.97 18.50
C SER A 122 0.40 10.46 18.73
N LEU A 123 -0.90 10.80 18.75
CA LEU A 123 -1.40 12.14 19.04
C LEU A 123 -1.34 12.51 20.52
N ARG A 124 -1.28 11.50 21.41
CA ARG A 124 -1.17 11.66 22.87
C ARG A 124 0.28 11.62 23.37
N ALA A 125 1.24 11.33 22.51
CA ALA A 125 2.64 11.25 22.87
C ALA A 125 3.16 12.61 23.38
N THR A 126 3.87 12.58 24.51
CA THR A 126 4.37 13.78 25.20
C THR A 126 5.58 14.43 24.53
N ASP A 127 6.31 13.66 23.72
CA ASP A 127 7.50 14.13 23.02
C ASP A 127 7.70 13.36 21.69
N ALA A 128 8.68 13.83 20.90
CA ALA A 128 8.98 13.26 19.59
C ALA A 128 9.53 11.83 19.65
N ALA A 129 10.27 11.46 20.69
CA ALA A 129 10.84 10.12 20.82
C ALA A 129 9.76 9.09 21.19
N ALA A 130 8.84 9.47 22.08
CA ALA A 130 7.65 8.69 22.40
C ALA A 130 6.78 8.50 21.15
N ARG A 131 6.55 9.56 20.37
CA ARG A 131 5.77 9.48 19.13
C ARG A 131 6.43 8.56 18.09
N ALA A 132 7.75 8.66 17.93
CA ALA A 132 8.50 7.78 17.02
C ALA A 132 8.36 6.29 17.38
N ARG A 133 8.43 5.94 18.68
CA ARG A 133 8.21 4.55 19.13
C ARG A 133 6.80 4.05 18.82
N VAL A 134 5.79 4.90 18.91
CA VAL A 134 4.41 4.55 18.56
C VAL A 134 4.29 4.29 17.05
N TYR A 135 4.93 5.12 16.22
CA TYR A 135 4.97 4.88 14.77
C TYR A 135 5.68 3.59 14.40
N GLN A 136 6.81 3.26 15.03
CA GLN A 136 7.48 1.97 14.83
C GLN A 136 6.54 0.80 15.15
N GLN A 137 5.75 0.90 16.21
CA GLN A 137 4.76 -0.12 16.56
C GLN A 137 3.62 -0.19 15.53
N ALA A 138 3.18 0.94 14.99
CA ALA A 138 2.17 1.01 13.94
C ALA A 138 2.67 0.37 12.63
N GLU A 139 3.92 0.65 12.23
CA GLU A 139 4.58 0.01 11.09
C GLU A 139 4.72 -1.50 11.29
N ALA A 140 5.19 -1.93 12.47
CA ALA A 140 5.30 -3.35 12.80
C ALA A 140 3.93 -4.06 12.78
N GLN A 141 2.85 -3.36 13.15
CA GLN A 141 1.50 -3.91 13.04
C GLN A 141 1.07 -4.07 11.57
N LEU A 142 1.37 -3.10 10.70
CA LEU A 142 1.09 -3.20 9.26
C LEU A 142 1.87 -4.34 8.59
N ASP A 143 3.14 -4.49 8.94
CA ASP A 143 4.01 -5.56 8.43
C ASP A 143 3.51 -6.94 8.87
N LYS A 144 3.21 -7.09 10.17
CA LYS A 144 2.65 -8.31 10.75
C LYS A 144 1.36 -8.75 10.06
N ASP A 145 0.52 -7.79 9.69
CA ASP A 145 -0.75 -8.07 9.00
C ASP A 145 -0.58 -8.20 7.48
N SER A 146 0.61 -7.94 6.94
CA SER A 146 0.90 -7.91 5.50
C SER A 146 -0.08 -7.02 4.73
N ALA A 147 -0.43 -5.86 5.30
CA ALA A 147 -1.46 -4.97 4.78
C ALA A 147 -1.10 -4.38 3.39
N LEU A 148 0.19 -4.29 3.09
CA LEU A 148 0.73 -3.86 1.81
C LEU A 148 2.08 -4.57 1.55
N VAL A 149 2.55 -4.49 0.30
CA VAL A 149 3.86 -5.04 -0.09
C VAL A 149 4.79 -3.88 -0.47
N PRO A 150 5.70 -3.44 0.41
CA PRO A 150 6.67 -2.40 0.08
C PRO A 150 7.65 -2.93 -0.97
N VAL A 151 7.95 -2.14 -2.01
CA VAL A 151 8.87 -2.54 -3.08
C VAL A 151 10.16 -1.72 -3.04
N TYR A 152 10.06 -0.38 -3.00
CA TYR A 152 11.21 0.50 -2.96
C TYR A 152 10.82 1.93 -2.52
N TYR A 153 11.80 2.68 -2.01
CA TYR A 153 11.68 4.13 -1.77
C TYR A 153 12.09 4.92 -3.00
N ARG A 154 11.32 5.94 -3.38
CA ARG A 154 11.58 6.75 -4.59
C ARG A 154 12.71 7.74 -4.36
N VAL A 155 13.54 7.90 -5.40
CA VAL A 155 14.46 9.04 -5.56
C VAL A 155 13.89 10.00 -6.62
N SER A 156 14.10 11.31 -6.44
CA SER A 156 13.68 12.31 -7.42
C SER A 156 14.75 12.48 -8.50
N ALA A 157 14.71 11.64 -9.53
CA ALA A 157 15.54 11.79 -10.72
C ALA A 157 14.81 12.67 -11.77
N ARG A 158 15.33 13.86 -12.06
CA ARG A 158 14.77 14.79 -13.07
C ARG A 158 15.90 15.50 -13.82
N LEU A 159 15.72 15.73 -15.11
CA LEU A 159 16.60 16.59 -15.91
C LEU A 159 16.04 18.01 -15.92
N ILE A 160 16.86 18.98 -15.53
CA ILE A 160 16.51 20.40 -15.50
C ILE A 160 17.45 21.12 -16.47
N LYS A 161 16.90 21.95 -17.36
CA LYS A 161 17.72 22.75 -18.28
C LYS A 161 18.64 23.67 -17.49
N PRO A 162 19.92 23.84 -17.88
CA PRO A 162 20.86 24.70 -17.14
C PRO A 162 20.39 26.15 -16.97
N THR A 163 19.55 26.65 -17.87
CA THR A 163 19.00 28.01 -17.85
C THR A 163 17.88 28.23 -16.83
N VAL A 164 17.38 27.17 -16.19
CA VAL A 164 16.38 27.27 -15.13
C VAL A 164 17.12 27.35 -13.80
N GLY A 165 17.12 28.54 -13.18
CA GLY A 165 17.69 28.75 -11.86
C GLY A 165 16.93 27.97 -10.79
N VAL A 166 17.47 26.81 -10.38
CA VAL A 166 16.95 26.03 -9.26
C VAL A 166 17.97 25.99 -8.13
N SER A 167 17.52 26.20 -6.90
CA SER A 167 18.34 25.95 -5.71
C SER A 167 18.64 24.44 -5.60
N PRO A 168 19.83 24.05 -5.12
CA PRO A 168 20.21 22.64 -5.03
C PRO A 168 19.19 21.84 -4.22
N VAL A 169 18.70 20.75 -4.82
CA VAL A 169 17.78 19.80 -4.16
C VAL A 169 18.55 19.09 -3.05
N LYS A 170 18.25 19.42 -1.79
CA LYS A 170 18.82 18.74 -0.63
C LYS A 170 18.17 17.35 -0.52
N ILE A 171 18.85 16.31 -0.99
CA ILE A 171 18.42 14.92 -0.82
C ILE A 171 18.65 14.54 0.65
N ARG A 172 17.59 14.49 1.46
CA ARG A 172 17.63 13.78 2.75
C ARG A 172 17.14 12.35 2.52
N SER A 173 18.06 11.41 2.53
CA SER A 173 17.83 9.97 2.34
C SER A 173 17.49 9.23 3.64
N THR A 174 16.99 9.91 4.67
CA THR A 174 16.73 9.29 5.98
C THR A 174 15.26 9.44 6.35
N ILE A 175 14.47 8.42 6.00
CA ILE A 175 13.32 8.06 6.82
C ILE A 175 13.95 7.28 7.98
N SER A 176 14.09 7.92 9.15
CA SER A 176 14.52 7.17 10.33
C SER A 176 13.38 6.22 10.68
N THR A 177 13.65 4.94 10.50
CA THR A 177 12.94 3.89 11.24
C THR A 177 13.28 3.99 12.71
#